data_AF-V5X8M1-F1
#
_entry.id   AF-V5X8M1-F1
#
_cell.length_a   1.000
_cell.length_b   1.000
_cell.length_c   1.000
_cell.angle_alpha   90.00
_cell.angle_beta   90.00
_cell.angle_gamma   90.00
#
_symmetry.space_group_name_H-M   'P 1'
#
loop_
_entity.id
_entity.type
_entity.pdbx_description
1 polymer ?
#
loop_
_entity_poly.entity_id
_entity_poly.type
_entity_poly.pdbx_seq_one_letter_code
_entity_poly.pdbx_strand_id
1 'polypeptide(L)'
;MTIAFRYGNPAVQCGGAELRAQCRHLALVVTVSGVIDDNNVESLTEQVRRLVLTEKPFVLDLTDVTFLSARGVALLYALDDECDMAGVEWALVAGAPVVDVLHMIDDAFPITVSVPEALHHFAEGTLARRRLLPLLRKTA
;
A
#
# COMPACT_ATOMS: atom_id res chain seq x y z
N MET A 1 11.49 -14.13 -28.27
CA MET A 1 11.19 -13.70 -26.90
C MET A 1 11.89 -12.36 -26.70
N THR A 2 11.15 -11.27 -26.87
CA THR A 2 11.74 -9.92 -26.95
C THR A 2 11.48 -9.22 -25.63
N ILE A 3 12.53 -9.07 -24.82
CA ILE A 3 12.49 -8.23 -23.61
C ILE A 3 12.59 -6.79 -24.09
N ALA A 4 11.44 -6.11 -24.13
CA ALA A 4 11.42 -4.67 -24.31
C ALA A 4 11.85 -4.01 -22.99
N PHE A 5 13.08 -3.49 -22.95
CA PHE A 5 13.52 -2.59 -21.90
C PHE A 5 12.65 -1.32 -21.96
N ARG A 6 11.62 -1.26 -21.11
CA ARG A 6 10.87 -0.02 -20.83
C ARG A 6 11.41 0.57 -19.54
N TYR A 7 11.97 1.77 -19.62
CA TYR A 7 12.34 2.55 -18.44
C TYR A 7 11.04 2.93 -17.71
N GLY A 8 10.77 2.27 -16.61
CA GLY A 8 9.54 2.35 -15.83
C GLY A 8 9.42 1.06 -15.03
N ASN A 9 8.94 1.11 -13.78
CA ASN A 9 8.80 -0.09 -12.97
C ASN A 9 7.78 -1.03 -13.66
N PRO A 10 8.24 -2.14 -14.29
CA PRO A 10 7.37 -2.99 -15.07
C PRO A 10 6.43 -3.71 -14.12
N ALA A 11 5.20 -3.91 -14.56
CA ALA A 11 4.27 -4.66 -13.76
C ALA A 11 4.68 -6.13 -13.67
N VAL A 12 4.59 -6.70 -12.48
CA VAL A 12 4.91 -8.09 -12.18
C VAL A 12 3.63 -8.89 -12.23
N GLN A 13 3.61 -9.96 -13.02
CA GLN A 13 2.47 -10.88 -13.08
C GLN A 13 2.55 -11.86 -11.91
N CYS A 14 1.44 -12.03 -11.22
CA CYS A 14 1.30 -12.81 -9.99
C CYS A 14 0.08 -13.72 -10.09
N GLY A 15 0.13 -14.70 -10.99
CA GLY A 15 -0.86 -15.79 -11.05
C GLY A 15 -2.32 -15.33 -11.10
N GLY A 16 -2.65 -14.36 -11.97
CA GLY A 16 -4.01 -13.78 -12.08
C GLY A 16 -4.14 -12.37 -11.51
N ALA A 17 -3.14 -11.90 -10.76
CA ALA A 17 -2.98 -10.51 -10.40
C ALA A 17 -1.81 -9.85 -11.14
N GLU A 18 -1.83 -8.53 -11.22
CA GLU A 18 -0.72 -7.71 -11.68
C GLU A 18 -0.34 -6.71 -10.59
N LEU A 19 0.94 -6.69 -10.21
CA LEU A 19 1.50 -5.77 -9.21
C LEU A 19 2.39 -4.73 -9.88
N ARG A 20 2.22 -3.45 -9.50
CA ARG A 20 3.06 -2.36 -10.00
C ARG A 20 3.40 -1.38 -8.89
N ALA A 21 4.68 -1.12 -8.67
CA ALA A 21 5.10 -0.09 -7.73
C ALA A 21 5.49 1.22 -8.44
N GLN A 22 5.17 2.36 -7.85
CA GLN A 22 5.49 3.68 -8.38
C GLN A 22 6.01 4.55 -7.24
N CYS A 23 7.31 4.85 -7.26
CA CYS A 23 7.90 5.77 -6.30
C CYS A 23 7.46 7.20 -6.64
N ARG A 24 6.68 7.82 -5.75
CA ARG A 24 6.26 9.23 -5.83
C ARG A 24 6.99 10.04 -4.77
N HIS A 25 6.86 11.36 -4.86
CA HIS A 25 7.48 12.26 -3.88
C HIS A 25 7.02 11.94 -2.45
N LEU A 26 5.71 11.79 -2.28
CA LEU A 26 5.06 11.67 -0.97
C LEU A 26 4.88 10.23 -0.47
N ALA A 27 4.91 9.23 -1.35
CA ALA A 27 4.73 7.82 -0.98
C ALA A 27 5.29 6.86 -2.04
N LEU A 28 5.45 5.59 -1.67
CA LEU A 28 5.46 4.49 -2.63
C LEU A 28 4.02 4.03 -2.85
N VAL A 29 3.56 4.06 -4.11
CA VAL A 29 2.23 3.54 -4.47
C VAL A 29 2.40 2.17 -5.10
N VAL A 30 1.87 1.14 -4.46
CA VAL A 30 1.81 -0.23 -4.98
C VAL A 30 0.39 -0.51 -5.39
N THR A 31 0.16 -0.63 -6.70
CA THR A 31 -1.13 -1.00 -7.27
C THR A 31 -1.16 -2.50 -7.53
N VAL A 32 -2.21 -3.17 -7.08
CA VAL A 32 -2.51 -4.54 -7.45
C VAL A 32 -3.86 -4.57 -8.15
N SER A 33 -3.93 -5.28 -9.28
CA SER A 33 -5.15 -5.44 -10.07
C SER A 33 -5.38 -6.90 -10.42
N GLY A 34 -6.61 -7.26 -10.80
CA GLY A 34 -6.97 -8.63 -11.17
C GLY A 34 -7.51 -9.46 -10.01
N VAL A 35 -7.14 -10.73 -9.95
CA VAL A 35 -7.70 -11.71 -8.99
C VAL A 35 -6.67 -12.01 -7.91
N ILE A 36 -7.03 -11.80 -6.65
CA ILE A 36 -6.24 -12.24 -5.49
C ILE A 36 -6.94 -13.46 -4.87
N ASP A 37 -6.34 -14.63 -5.02
CA ASP A 37 -6.90 -15.90 -4.57
C ASP A 37 -5.91 -16.69 -3.71
N ASP A 38 -6.33 -17.88 -3.29
CA ASP A 38 -5.53 -18.73 -2.42
C ASP A 38 -4.24 -19.25 -3.09
N ASN A 39 -4.13 -19.16 -4.42
CA ASN A 39 -2.96 -19.61 -5.17
C ASN A 39 -1.86 -18.54 -5.26
N ASN A 40 -2.25 -17.25 -5.23
CA ASN A 40 -1.30 -16.15 -5.46
C ASN A 40 -1.11 -15.23 -4.25
N VAL A 41 -2.00 -15.28 -3.25
CA VAL A 41 -1.97 -14.35 -2.10
C VAL A 41 -0.65 -14.37 -1.33
N GLU A 42 -0.04 -15.55 -1.13
CA GLU A 42 1.22 -15.67 -0.39
C GLU A 42 2.38 -14.99 -1.14
N SER A 43 2.50 -15.26 -2.44
CA SER A 43 3.52 -14.62 -3.27
C SER A 43 3.32 -13.11 -3.38
N LEU A 44 2.07 -12.65 -3.54
CA LEU A 44 1.75 -11.22 -3.52
C LEU A 44 2.13 -10.57 -2.19
N THR A 45 1.82 -11.22 -1.07
CA THR A 45 2.14 -10.72 0.27
C THR A 45 3.65 -10.54 0.43
N GLU A 46 4.45 -11.54 0.03
CA GLU A 46 5.90 -11.42 0.07
C GLU A 46 6.43 -10.27 -0.80
N GLN A 47 5.87 -10.08 -1.99
CA GLN A 47 6.29 -9.00 -2.89
C GLN A 47 5.93 -7.63 -2.32
N VAL A 48 4.71 -7.46 -1.82
CA VAL A 48 4.22 -6.20 -1.25
C VAL A 48 5.05 -5.79 -0.04
N ARG A 49 5.32 -6.71 0.90
CA ARG A 49 6.11 -6.39 2.11
C ARG A 49 7.54 -5.96 1.82
N ARG A 50 8.19 -6.60 0.83
CA ARG A 50 9.57 -6.23 0.43
C ARG A 50 9.68 -4.82 -0.14
N LEU A 51 8.56 -4.21 -0.52
CA LEU A 51 8.50 -2.85 -1.05
C LEU A 51 8.35 -1.79 0.05
N VAL A 52 8.09 -2.17 1.30
CA VAL A 52 8.06 -1.23 2.43
C VAL A 52 9.47 -0.68 2.66
N LEU A 53 9.60 0.64 2.66
CA LEU A 53 10.87 1.35 2.83
C LEU A 53 10.75 2.30 4.01
N THR A 54 11.75 2.33 4.89
CA THR A 54 11.82 3.28 6.01
C THR A 54 11.66 4.73 5.52
N GLU A 55 11.01 5.56 6.31
CA GLU A 55 10.75 7.00 6.05
C GLU A 55 9.92 7.32 4.80
N LYS A 56 9.43 6.31 4.06
CA LYS A 56 8.58 6.51 2.88
C LYS A 56 7.18 5.95 3.15
N PRO A 57 6.14 6.81 3.26
CA PRO A 57 4.77 6.34 3.38
C PRO A 57 4.38 5.39 2.24
N PHE A 58 3.45 4.48 2.52
CA PHE A 58 3.06 3.42 1.59
C PHE A 58 1.58 3.54 1.23
N VAL A 59 1.22 3.37 -0.05
CA VAL A 59 -0.16 3.23 -0.49
C VAL A 59 -0.33 1.89 -1.17
N LEU A 60 -1.21 1.05 -0.66
CA LEU A 60 -1.69 -0.14 -1.36
C LEU A 60 -2.98 0.21 -2.09
N ASP A 61 -2.94 0.24 -3.41
CA ASP A 61 -4.09 0.52 -4.26
C ASP A 61 -4.65 -0.79 -4.83
N LEU A 62 -5.81 -1.19 -4.32
CA LEU A 62 -6.56 -2.38 -4.72
C LEU A 62 -7.85 -2.01 -5.46
N THR A 63 -7.93 -0.80 -6.02
CA THR A 63 -9.14 -0.33 -6.73
C THR A 63 -9.55 -1.27 -7.86
N ASP A 64 -8.57 -1.77 -8.61
CA ASP A 64 -8.77 -2.64 -9.77
C ASP A 64 -8.68 -4.15 -9.42
N VAL A 65 -8.78 -4.51 -8.13
CA VAL A 65 -8.96 -5.91 -7.72
C VAL A 65 -10.39 -6.33 -8.01
N THR A 66 -10.53 -7.37 -8.81
CA THR A 66 -11.80 -7.94 -9.29
C THR A 66 -12.33 -9.07 -8.40
N PHE A 67 -11.46 -9.67 -7.59
CA PHE A 67 -11.81 -10.70 -6.62
C PHE A 67 -10.75 -10.76 -5.51
N LEU A 68 -11.20 -10.93 -4.27
CA LEU A 68 -10.34 -11.16 -3.11
C LEU A 68 -10.86 -12.39 -2.35
N SER A 69 -10.04 -13.44 -2.23
CA SER A 69 -10.38 -14.56 -1.35
C SER A 69 -10.31 -14.14 0.13
N ALA A 70 -10.95 -14.89 1.02
CA ALA A 70 -10.89 -14.61 2.46
C ALA A 70 -9.45 -14.60 3.00
N ARG A 71 -8.54 -15.40 2.42
CA ARG A 71 -7.11 -15.39 2.78
C ARG A 71 -6.41 -14.10 2.37
N GLY A 72 -6.98 -13.32 1.45
CA GLY A 72 -6.50 -12.02 1.03
C GLY A 72 -6.33 -11.01 2.15
N VAL A 73 -7.12 -11.11 3.22
CA VAL A 73 -6.99 -10.23 4.41
C VAL A 73 -5.62 -10.41 5.08
N ALA A 74 -5.02 -11.60 5.01
CA ALA A 74 -3.69 -11.85 5.55
C ALA A 74 -2.59 -10.98 4.90
N LEU A 75 -2.77 -10.57 3.65
CA LEU A 75 -1.87 -9.60 2.99
C LEU A 75 -1.90 -8.26 3.73
N LEU A 76 -3.09 -7.79 4.14
CA LEU A 76 -3.27 -6.50 4.78
C LEU A 76 -2.66 -6.47 6.19
N TYR A 77 -2.89 -7.50 7.00
CA TYR A 77 -2.22 -7.60 8.31
C TYR A 77 -0.70 -7.66 8.15
N ALA A 78 -0.21 -8.42 7.18
CA ALA A 78 1.22 -8.56 6.99
C ALA A 78 1.88 -7.28 6.45
N LEU A 79 1.14 -6.43 5.72
CA LEU A 79 1.57 -5.09 5.35
C LEU A 79 1.55 -4.15 6.56
N ASP A 80 0.49 -4.20 7.37
CA ASP A 80 0.36 -3.42 8.60
C ASP A 80 1.55 -3.66 9.54
N ASP A 81 1.84 -4.93 9.84
CA ASP A 81 3.00 -5.36 10.64
C ASP A 81 4.32 -4.81 10.08
N GLU A 82 4.50 -4.86 8.75
CA GLU A 82 5.74 -4.40 8.10
C GLU A 82 5.88 -2.87 8.16
N CYS A 83 4.78 -2.14 7.96
CA CYS A 83 4.75 -0.70 8.06
C CYS A 83 5.00 -0.22 9.51
N ASP A 84 4.43 -0.91 10.49
CA ASP A 84 4.66 -0.67 11.91
C ASP A 84 6.13 -0.91 12.29
N MET A 85 6.71 -2.04 11.87
CA MET A 85 8.13 -2.33 12.09
C MET A 85 9.04 -1.30 11.43
N ALA A 86 8.69 -0.80 10.24
CA ALA A 86 9.45 0.22 9.54
C ALA A 86 9.19 1.66 10.06
N GLY A 87 8.21 1.84 10.94
CA GLY A 87 7.80 3.15 11.45
C GLY A 87 7.25 4.07 10.38
N VAL A 88 6.53 3.53 9.38
CA VAL A 88 5.96 4.30 8.26
C VAL A 88 4.45 4.26 8.26
N GLU A 89 3.83 5.39 7.93
CA GLU A 89 2.39 5.45 7.69
C GLU A 89 2.04 4.71 6.40
N TRP A 90 0.87 4.06 6.38
CA TRP A 90 0.32 3.47 5.17
C TRP A 90 -1.16 3.77 4.99
N ALA A 91 -1.64 3.59 3.76
CA ALA A 91 -3.04 3.75 3.40
C ALA A 91 -3.47 2.65 2.42
N LEU A 92 -4.74 2.25 2.52
CA LEU A 92 -5.41 1.32 1.62
C LEU A 92 -6.40 2.08 0.73
N VAL A 93 -6.39 1.83 -0.56
CA VAL A 93 -7.48 2.21 -1.48
C VAL A 93 -8.18 0.93 -1.90
N ALA A 94 -9.43 0.77 -1.50
CA ALA A 94 -10.17 -0.49 -1.66
C ALA A 94 -11.22 -0.38 -2.78
N GLY A 95 -11.17 -1.31 -3.73
CA GLY A 95 -12.27 -1.56 -4.68
C GLY A 95 -13.42 -2.35 -4.02
N ALA A 96 -14.55 -2.47 -4.73
CA ALA A 96 -15.76 -3.11 -4.18
C ALA A 96 -15.53 -4.54 -3.63
N PRO A 97 -14.82 -5.46 -4.34
CA PRO A 97 -14.58 -6.81 -3.82
C PRO A 97 -13.76 -6.83 -2.52
N VAL A 98 -12.88 -5.84 -2.35
CA VAL A 98 -12.06 -5.70 -1.14
C VAL A 98 -12.93 -5.20 0.01
N VAL A 99 -13.74 -4.17 -0.24
CA VAL A 99 -14.69 -3.63 0.76
C VAL A 99 -15.65 -4.70 1.26
N ASP A 100 -16.20 -5.54 0.37
CA ASP A 100 -17.10 -6.63 0.75
C ASP A 100 -16.44 -7.62 1.72
N VAL A 101 -15.18 -7.98 1.48
CA VAL A 101 -14.42 -8.86 2.39
C VAL A 101 -14.12 -8.15 3.72
N LEU A 102 -13.77 -6.87 3.68
CA LEU A 102 -13.46 -6.09 4.89
C LEU A 102 -14.68 -5.88 5.80
N HIS A 103 -15.90 -5.84 5.26
CA HIS A 103 -17.12 -5.80 6.08
C HIS A 103 -17.36 -7.07 6.90
N MET A 104 -16.67 -8.17 6.59
CA MET A 104 -16.82 -9.46 7.28
C MET A 104 -15.86 -9.63 8.45
N ILE A 105 -14.97 -8.67 8.69
CA ILE A 105 -13.96 -8.71 9.75
C ILE A 105 -14.14 -7.52 10.70
N ASP A 106 -13.75 -7.70 11.96
CA ASP A 106 -13.85 -6.67 13.01
C ASP A 106 -12.49 -5.97 13.23
N ASP A 107 -11.91 -5.46 12.14
CA ASP A 107 -10.62 -4.76 12.15
C ASP A 107 -10.67 -3.49 11.29
N ALA A 108 -9.87 -2.49 11.68
CA ALA A 108 -9.82 -1.19 11.04
C ALA A 108 -8.50 -0.98 10.29
N PHE A 109 -8.55 -1.01 8.96
CA PHE A 109 -7.43 -0.61 8.11
C PHE A 109 -7.50 0.89 7.76
N PRO A 110 -6.38 1.55 7.44
CA PRO A 110 -6.33 2.98 7.06
C PRO A 110 -6.88 3.20 5.64
N ILE A 111 -8.18 3.00 5.44
CA ILE A 111 -8.84 3.11 4.14
C ILE A 111 -9.01 4.59 3.75
N THR A 112 -8.68 4.90 2.50
CA THR A 112 -8.91 6.20 1.84
C THR A 112 -9.71 5.99 0.56
N VAL A 113 -10.41 7.00 0.08
CA VAL A 113 -11.25 6.89 -1.11
C VAL A 113 -10.43 6.91 -2.41
N SER A 114 -9.17 7.36 -2.36
CA SER A 114 -8.31 7.44 -3.54
C SER A 114 -6.83 7.63 -3.20
N VAL A 115 -5.94 7.28 -4.13
CA VAL A 115 -4.50 7.56 -4.00
C VAL A 115 -4.22 9.06 -3.77
N PRO A 116 -4.81 10.02 -4.53
CA PRO A 116 -4.61 11.44 -4.24
C PRO A 116 -4.97 11.86 -2.82
N GLU A 117 -6.02 11.30 -2.23
CA GLU A 117 -6.41 11.59 -0.84
C GLU A 117 -5.37 11.06 0.15
N ALA A 118 -4.90 9.82 -0.02
CA ALA A 118 -3.82 9.27 0.80
C ALA A 118 -2.54 10.14 0.73
N LEU A 119 -2.16 10.56 -0.48
CA LEU A 119 -1.01 11.45 -0.67
C LEU A 119 -1.21 12.80 0.00
N HIS A 120 -2.44 13.35 -0.03
CA HIS A 120 -2.76 14.59 0.67
C HIS A 120 -2.63 14.43 2.19
N HIS A 121 -3.13 13.33 2.75
CA HIS A 121 -2.99 13.01 4.17
C HIS A 121 -1.52 12.96 4.62
N PHE A 122 -0.66 12.25 3.88
CA PHE A 122 0.77 12.18 4.19
C PHE A 122 1.48 13.54 4.09
N ALA A 123 1.06 14.38 3.14
CA ALA A 123 1.59 15.74 3.02
C ALA A 123 1.25 16.58 4.26
N GLU A 124 0.00 16.54 4.73
CA GLU A 124 -0.43 17.25 5.94
C GLU A 124 0.33 16.76 7.19
N GLY A 125 0.50 15.44 7.37
CA GLY A 125 1.29 14.88 8.47
C GLY A 125 2.76 15.34 8.43
N THR A 126 3.35 15.39 7.23
CA THR A 126 4.72 15.90 7.04
C THR A 126 4.83 17.38 7.39
N LEU A 127 3.87 18.21 6.95
CA LEU A 127 3.83 19.63 7.26
C LEU A 127 3.63 19.89 8.75
N ALA A 128 2.75 19.14 9.42
CA ALA A 128 2.52 19.24 10.86
C ALA A 128 3.80 18.95 11.65
N ARG A 129 4.50 17.84 11.35
CA ARG A 129 5.79 17.49 11.96
C ARG A 129 6.82 18.62 11.79
N ARG A 130 6.95 19.16 10.58
CA ARG A 130 7.88 20.27 10.29
C ARG A 130 7.55 21.55 11.08
N ARG A 131 6.27 21.85 11.31
CA ARG A 131 5.85 23.01 12.12
C ARG A 131 6.20 22.87 13.61
N LEU A 132 6.32 21.66 14.12
CA LEU A 132 6.66 21.39 15.52
C LEU A 132 8.18 21.40 15.81
N LEU A 133 9.02 21.16 14.79
CA LEU A 133 10.49 21.15 14.92
C LEU A 133 11.11 22.43 15.53
N PRO A 134 10.65 23.66 15.21
CA PRO A 134 11.19 24.89 15.81
C PRO A 134 10.85 25.02 17.30
N LEU A 135 9.77 24.39 17.76
CA LEU A 135 9.27 24.49 19.14
C LEU A 135 10.03 23.54 20.08
N LEU A 136 10.45 22.37 19.60
CA LEU A 136 11.27 21.42 20.36
C LEU A 136 12.71 21.89 20.55
N ARG A 137 13.21 22.78 19.69
CA ARG A 137 14.56 23.37 19.82
C ARG A 137 14.66 24.49 20.86
N LYS A 138 13.55 24.90 21.48
CA LYS A 138 13.48 26.07 22.38
C LYS A 138 13.32 25.70 23.86
N THR A 139 13.85 24.56 24.27
CA THR A 139 14.12 24.24 25.67
C THR A 139 15.62 24.38 25.91
N ALA A 140 16.04 25.58 26.26
CA ALA A 140 17.34 25.90 26.83
C ALA A 140 17.11 26.48 28.23
#